data_AF-A0A182JQW5-F1
#
_entry.id   AF-A0A182JQW5-F1
#
_cell.length_a   1.000
_cell.length_b   1.000
_cell.length_c   1.000
_cell.angle_alpha   90.00
_cell.angle_beta   90.00
_cell.angle_gamma   90.00
#
_symmetry.space_group_name_H-M   'P 1'
#
loop_
_entity.id
_entity.type
_entity.pdbx_description
1 polymer ?
#
loop_
_entity_poly.entity_id
_entity_poly.type
_entity_poly.pdbx_seq_one_letter_code
_entity_poly.pdbx_strand_id
1 'polypeptide(L)'
;MDNPSVVRPQIQQLSEQFQAALISYDEGISYDDKALAAALWRRFLGGRCDDYEKLELLVGYVRKQVSMLDQLSRYDFAIKPAIKWAPLVDSKPTLSLKI
;
A
#
# COMPACT_ATOMS: atom_id res chain seq x y z
N MET A 1 4.52 -33.89 13.04
CA MET A 1 5.98 -33.84 12.85
C MET A 1 6.24 -32.80 11.77
N ASP A 2 6.58 -31.58 12.18
CA ASP A 2 6.94 -30.52 11.25
C ASP A 2 8.31 -30.84 10.66
N ASN A 3 8.36 -31.13 9.36
CA ASN A 3 9.60 -31.46 8.68
C ASN A 3 10.33 -30.14 8.33
N PRO A 4 11.43 -29.79 9.03
CA PRO A 4 12.10 -28.50 8.85
C PRO A 4 12.67 -28.30 7.44
N SER A 5 12.76 -29.35 6.61
CA SER A 5 13.21 -29.26 5.23
C SER A 5 12.20 -28.63 4.27
N VAL A 6 10.89 -28.66 4.57
CA VAL A 6 9.83 -28.04 3.75
C VAL A 6 9.65 -26.56 4.12
N VAL A 7 9.86 -26.23 5.38
CA VAL A 7 9.72 -24.86 5.92
C VAL A 7 10.80 -23.93 5.34
N ARG A 8 12.02 -24.41 5.13
CA ARG A 8 13.13 -23.60 4.60
C ARG A 8 12.87 -23.06 3.18
N PRO A 9 12.45 -23.88 2.19
CA PRO A 9 12.03 -23.38 0.87
C PRO A 9 10.88 -22.38 0.92
N GLN A 10 9.89 -22.61 1.79
CA GLN A 10 8.73 -21.70 1.92
C GLN A 10 9.14 -20.33 2.46
N ILE A 11 10.03 -20.29 3.46
CA ILE A 11 10.60 -19.04 3.97
C ILE A 11 11.40 -18.32 2.88
N GLN A 12 12.20 -19.06 2.10
CA GLN A 12 12.96 -18.49 0.99
C GLN A 12 12.02 -17.87 -0.07
N GLN A 13 11.00 -18.59 -0.49
CA GLN A 13 9.99 -18.10 -1.44
C GLN A 13 9.26 -16.86 -0.91
N LEU A 14 8.88 -16.87 0.37
CA LEU A 14 8.25 -15.71 1.00
C LEU A 14 9.17 -14.49 1.01
N SER A 15 10.46 -14.69 1.28
CA SER A 15 11.47 -13.63 1.23
C SER A 15 11.60 -13.04 -0.16
N GLU A 16 11.70 -13.89 -1.19
CA GLU A 16 11.80 -13.46 -2.59
C GLU A 16 10.56 -12.67 -3.02
N GLN A 17 9.36 -13.16 -2.67
CA GLN A 17 8.11 -12.45 -2.93
C GLN A 17 8.03 -11.10 -2.22
N PHE A 18 8.55 -11.02 -1.00
CA PHE A 18 8.59 -9.78 -0.23
C PHE A 18 9.57 -8.78 -0.86
N GLN A 19 10.78 -9.21 -1.24
CA GLN A 19 11.77 -8.37 -1.91
C GLN A 19 11.27 -7.84 -3.26
N ALA A 20 10.64 -8.71 -4.07
CA ALA A 20 10.03 -8.29 -5.34
C ALA A 20 8.91 -7.26 -5.14
N ALA A 21 8.14 -7.38 -4.07
CA ALA A 21 7.10 -6.41 -3.72
C ALA A 21 7.70 -5.05 -3.32
N LEU A 22 8.78 -5.03 -2.52
CA LEU A 22 9.47 -3.78 -2.17
C LEU A 22 9.96 -3.04 -3.40
N ILE A 23 10.64 -3.73 -4.32
CA ILE A 23 11.13 -3.14 -5.58
C ILE A 23 9.96 -2.56 -6.40
N SER A 24 8.85 -3.31 -6.50
CA SER A 24 7.66 -2.86 -7.23
C SER A 24 7.03 -1.61 -6.59
N TYR A 25 7.08 -1.49 -5.26
CA TYR A 25 6.57 -0.31 -4.56
C TYR A 25 7.51 0.88 -4.71
N ASP A 26 8.82 0.69 -4.66
CA ASP A 26 9.79 1.78 -4.87
C ASP A 26 9.63 2.38 -6.28
N GLU A 27 9.47 1.54 -7.29
CA GLU A 27 9.17 1.98 -8.67
C GLU A 27 7.83 2.72 -8.73
N GLY A 28 6.77 2.15 -8.17
CA GLY A 28 5.44 2.75 -8.17
C GLY A 28 5.38 4.10 -7.46
N ILE A 29 5.99 4.20 -6.28
CA ILE A 29 6.02 5.43 -5.48
C ILE A 29 6.89 6.49 -6.15
N SER A 30 8.04 6.12 -6.71
CA SER A 30 8.99 7.10 -7.27
C SER A 30 8.66 7.55 -8.69
N TYR A 31 7.92 6.75 -9.48
CA TYR A 31 7.83 6.97 -10.92
C TYR A 31 6.39 7.04 -11.46
N ASP A 32 5.64 5.94 -11.48
CA ASP A 32 4.37 5.86 -12.25
C ASP A 32 3.24 5.21 -11.44
N ASP A 33 2.05 5.81 -11.53
CA ASP A 33 0.81 5.28 -10.98
C ASP A 33 0.41 3.95 -11.62
N LYS A 34 0.76 3.71 -12.89
CA LYS A 34 0.50 2.40 -13.51
C LYS A 34 1.34 1.30 -12.86
N ALA A 35 2.60 1.59 -12.56
CA ALA A 35 3.48 0.67 -11.84
C ALA A 35 2.96 0.42 -10.41
N LEU A 36 2.55 1.49 -9.72
CA LEU A 36 1.94 1.39 -8.38
C LEU A 36 0.64 0.57 -8.40
N ALA A 37 -0.26 0.84 -9.35
CA ALA A 37 -1.50 0.09 -9.54
C ALA A 37 -1.21 -1.40 -9.83
N ALA A 38 -0.24 -1.69 -10.69
CA ALA A 38 0.14 -3.07 -10.99
C ALA A 38 0.69 -3.80 -9.76
N ALA A 39 1.50 -3.12 -8.93
CA ALA A 39 2.01 -3.65 -7.68
C ALA A 39 0.88 -3.95 -6.67
N LEU A 40 -0.02 -2.99 -6.47
CA LEU A 40 -1.17 -3.13 -5.56
C LEU A 40 -2.15 -4.20 -6.03
N TRP A 41 -2.40 -4.30 -7.34
CA TRP A 41 -3.25 -5.31 -7.94
C TRP A 41 -2.73 -6.73 -7.68
N ARG A 42 -1.42 -6.96 -7.90
CA ARG A 42 -0.81 -8.27 -7.61
C ARG A 42 -0.86 -8.60 -6.12
N ARG A 43 -0.65 -7.61 -5.25
CA ARG A 43 -0.46 -7.86 -3.81
C ARG A 43 -1.76 -7.91 -3.00
N PHE A 44 -2.63 -6.93 -3.16
CA PHE A 44 -3.87 -6.82 -2.37
C PHE A 44 -5.03 -7.56 -3.02
N LEU A 45 -5.07 -7.60 -4.35
CA LEU A 45 -6.17 -8.20 -5.10
C LEU A 45 -5.79 -9.57 -5.69
N GLY A 46 -4.58 -10.08 -5.39
CA GLY A 46 -4.13 -11.39 -5.85
C GLY A 46 -4.10 -11.52 -7.37
N GLY A 47 -3.88 -10.42 -8.09
CA GLY A 47 -3.90 -10.40 -9.56
C GLY A 47 -5.29 -10.60 -10.17
N ARG A 48 -6.36 -10.44 -9.39
CA ARG A 48 -7.75 -10.49 -9.86
C ARG A 48 -8.48 -9.26 -9.38
N CYS A 49 -9.17 -8.54 -10.26
CA CYS A 49 -9.86 -7.31 -9.89
C CYS A 49 -11.17 -7.25 -10.65
N ASP A 50 -12.26 -7.50 -9.93
CA ASP A 50 -13.61 -7.43 -10.49
C ASP A 50 -14.13 -5.98 -10.52
N ASP A 51 -13.49 -5.09 -9.75
CA ASP A 51 -13.90 -3.72 -9.52
C ASP A 51 -12.67 -2.80 -9.50
N TYR A 52 -12.47 -2.10 -10.61
CA TYR A 52 -11.32 -1.22 -10.84
C TYR A 52 -11.35 0.03 -9.95
N GLU A 53 -12.51 0.44 -9.44
CA GLU A 53 -12.63 1.59 -8.53
C GLU A 53 -11.89 1.31 -7.21
N LYS A 54 -11.85 0.05 -6.77
CA LYS A 54 -11.06 -0.35 -5.58
C LYS A 54 -9.56 -0.21 -5.82
N LEU A 55 -9.10 -0.52 -7.03
CA LEU A 55 -7.68 -0.38 -7.37
C LEU A 55 -7.30 1.10 -7.43
N GLU A 56 -8.12 1.93 -8.06
CA GLU A 56 -7.94 3.38 -8.07
C GLU A 56 -7.95 3.97 -6.65
N LEU A 57 -8.89 3.57 -5.80
CA LEU A 57 -8.96 3.98 -4.41
C LEU A 57 -7.69 3.64 -3.64
N LEU A 58 -7.13 2.44 -3.84
CA LEU A 58 -5.87 2.03 -3.20
C LEU A 58 -4.70 2.87 -3.68
N VAL A 59 -4.59 3.13 -4.99
CA VAL A 59 -3.54 3.98 -5.57
C VAL A 59 -3.62 5.40 -4.99
N GLY A 60 -4.81 6.02 -5.04
CA GLY A 60 -5.04 7.36 -4.52
C GLY A 60 -4.75 7.46 -3.01
N TYR A 61 -5.14 6.44 -2.25
CA TYR A 61 -4.83 6.36 -0.83
C TYR A 61 -3.32 6.32 -0.56
N VAL A 62 -2.58 5.44 -1.24
CA VAL A 62 -1.13 5.32 -1.07
C VAL A 62 -0.45 6.65 -1.42
N ARG A 63 -0.87 7.32 -2.51
CA ARG A 63 -0.35 8.64 -2.88
C ARG A 63 -0.61 9.70 -1.82
N LYS A 64 -1.83 9.74 -1.26
CA LYS A 64 -2.17 10.65 -0.16
C LYS A 64 -1.30 10.40 1.07
N GLN A 65 -1.03 9.14 1.41
CA GLN A 65 -0.17 8.80 2.54
C GLN A 65 1.30 9.17 2.29
N VAL A 66 1.84 8.88 1.11
CA VAL A 66 3.23 9.26 0.75
C VAL A 66 3.38 10.78 0.82
N SER A 67 2.45 11.54 0.23
CA SER A 67 2.48 13.00 0.28
C SER A 67 2.38 13.55 1.71
N MET A 68 1.59 12.91 2.58
CA MET A 68 1.52 13.26 4.00
C MET A 68 2.86 12.99 4.70
N LEU A 69 3.50 11.84 4.43
CA LEU A 69 4.80 11.48 5.01
C LEU A 69 5.91 12.45 4.57
N ASP A 70 5.92 12.88 3.31
CA ASP A 70 6.88 13.85 2.78
C ASP A 70 6.79 15.23 3.46
N GLN A 71 5.63 15.55 4.02
CA GLN A 71 5.40 16.80 4.75
C GLN A 71 5.77 16.73 6.24
N LEU A 72 6.07 15.55 6.77
CA LEU A 72 6.43 15.39 8.18
C LEU A 72 7.84 15.93 8.45
N SER A 73 8.02 16.55 9.61
CA SER A 73 9.34 16.94 10.07
C SER A 73 10.18 15.70 10.42
N ARG A 74 11.51 15.82 10.35
CA ARG A 74 12.42 14.76 10.81
C ARG A 74 12.14 14.34 12.25
N TYR A 75 11.74 15.28 13.11
CA TYR A 75 11.41 14.98 14.49
C TYR A 75 10.16 14.11 14.58
N ASP A 76 9.10 14.48 13.87
CA ASP A 76 7.80 13.77 13.86
C ASP A 76 7.83 12.45 13.08
N PHE A 77 8.84 12.24 12.23
CA PHE A 77 9.03 11.01 11.48
C PHE A 77 10.03 10.06 12.16
N ALA A 78 11.23 10.53 12.52
CA ALA A 78 12.35 9.68 12.93
C ALA A 78 12.58 9.63 14.46
N ILE A 79 12.24 10.69 15.20
CA ILE A 79 12.59 10.80 16.62
C ILE A 79 11.40 10.39 17.49
N LYS A 80 10.21 10.90 17.17
CA LYS A 80 8.96 10.56 17.86
C LYS A 80 7.84 10.40 16.84
N PRO A 81 7.73 9.24 16.18
CA PRO A 81 6.72 9.01 15.16
C PRO A 81 5.32 9.20 15.70
N ALA A 82 4.67 10.29 15.31
CA ALA A 82 3.27 10.61 15.64
C ALA A 82 2.42 10.63 14.36
N ILE A 83 2.59 9.58 13.54
CA ILE A 83 1.96 9.48 12.22
C ILE A 83 0.46 9.23 12.40
N LYS A 84 -0.37 10.17 11.91
CA LYS A 84 -1.82 10.03 11.86
C LYS A 84 -2.24 9.66 10.44
N TRP A 85 -2.34 8.36 10.16
CA TRP A 85 -2.82 7.88 8.87
C TRP A 85 -4.24 8.39 8.59
N ALA A 86 -4.44 8.97 7.41
CA ALA A 86 -5.78 9.35 6.98
C ALA A 86 -6.63 8.09 6.72
N PRO A 87 -7.97 8.16 6.82
CA PRO A 87 -8.81 7.01 6.47
C PRO A 87 -8.72 6.69 4.96
N LEU A 88 -9.00 5.43 4.60
CA LEU A 88 -9.05 4.98 3.21
C LEU A 88 -10.15 5.71 2.42
N VAL A 89 -11.31 5.89 3.04
CA VAL A 89 -12.43 6.65 2.50
C VAL A 89 -12.65 7.86 3.39
N ASP A 90 -12.67 9.05 2.80
CA ASP A 90 -12.99 10.25 3.56
C ASP A 90 -14.46 10.16 4.02
N SER A 91 -14.69 10.23 5.33
CA SER A 91 -16.03 10.38 5.89
C SER A 91 -16.52 11.80 5.65
N LYS A 92 -16.80 12.18 4.40
CA LYS A 92 -17.62 13.37 4.15
C LYS A 92 -18.99 13.09 4.76
N PRO A 93 -19.50 13.91 5.70
CA PRO A 93 -20.92 13.86 5.98
C PRO A 93 -21.62 14.18 4.66
N THR A 94 -22.46 13.27 4.18
CA THR A 94 -23.39 13.54 3.08
C THR A 94 -24.08 14.84 3.44
N LEU A 95 -23.71 15.93 2.75
CA LEU A 95 -24.50 17.15 2.79
C LEU A 95 -25.82 16.76 2.13
N SER A 96 -26.76 16.33 2.96
CA SER A 96 -28.16 16.21 2.61
C SER A 96 -28.62 17.59 2.17
N LEU A 97 -28.47 17.86 0.88
CA LEU A 97 -29.22 18.92 0.21
C LEU A 97 -30.70 18.54 0.36
N LYS A 98 -31.31 19.00 1.45
CA LYS A 98 -32.76 19.14 1.53
C LYS A 98 -33.11 20.30 0.62
N ILE A 99 -33.61 19.96 -0.57
CA ILE A 99 -34.48 20.83 -1.36
C ILE A 99 -35.82 20.90 -0.62
#